data_AF-A0A9D5C688-F1
#
_entry.id   AF-A0A9D5C688-F1
#
_cell.length_a   1.000
_cell.length_b   1.000
_cell.length_c   1.000
_cell.angle_alpha   90.00
_cell.angle_beta   90.00
_cell.angle_gamma   90.00
#
_symmetry.space_group_name_H-M   'P 1'
#
loop_
_entity.id
_entity.type
_entity.pdbx_description
1 polymer ?
#
loop_
_entity_poly.entity_id
_entity_poly.type
_entity_poly.pdbx_seq_one_letter_code
_entity_poly.pdbx_strand_id
1 'polypeptide(L)'
;MEGSESEAVFDACNLNPQRFINEVLNAADDLLDGAFQFSLQQASIIAGCGEQHSEELAKGVSYLRNMTQEGFVLQNTKELSVNNLSLQEGDSEAELDSHLNYLREKLTAVGRESSELHREIQALEKQTSLHNSYDASIAEALQLYEQNSAHEMFQEIRKAASVLHSKAEAMQMKRTETDGTSNDWESKLTN
;
A
#
# COMPACT_ATOMS: atom_id res chain seq x y z
N MET A 1 44.54 18.91 -28.22
CA MET A 1 44.51 18.45 -26.82
C MET A 1 43.54 17.30 -26.84
N GLU A 2 44.06 16.08 -26.87
CA GLU A 2 43.25 14.85 -26.97
C GLU A 2 42.70 14.59 -25.57
N GLY A 3 41.37 14.68 -25.42
CA GLY A 3 40.69 14.26 -24.19
C GLY A 3 40.96 12.77 -23.95
N SER A 4 40.98 12.35 -22.69
CA SER A 4 41.23 10.95 -22.37
C SER A 4 40.18 10.04 -23.00
N GLU A 5 40.52 8.78 -23.26
CA GLU A 5 39.56 7.79 -23.80
C GLU A 5 38.27 7.71 -22.97
N SER A 6 38.35 7.94 -21.65
CA SER A 6 37.19 8.06 -20.77
C SER A 6 36.29 9.25 -21.10
N GLU A 7 36.84 10.41 -21.45
CA GLU A 7 36.09 11.61 -21.82
C GLU A 7 35.34 11.40 -23.14
N ALA A 8 35.97 10.71 -24.10
CA ALA A 8 35.33 10.30 -25.35
C ALA A 8 34.14 9.34 -25.15
N VAL A 9 34.21 8.45 -24.16
CA VAL A 9 33.09 7.53 -23.82
C VAL A 9 31.92 8.30 -23.20
N PHE A 10 32.17 9.23 -22.28
CA PHE A 10 31.12 10.05 -21.69
C PHE A 10 30.48 10.98 -22.73
N ASP A 11 31.27 11.58 -23.61
CA ASP A 11 30.78 12.41 -24.71
C ASP A 11 29.96 11.60 -25.73
N ALA A 12 30.41 10.39 -26.10
CA ALA A 12 29.68 9.50 -27.00
C ALA A 12 28.33 9.05 -26.43
N CYS A 13 28.26 8.88 -25.11
CA CYS A 13 27.03 8.57 -24.38
C CYS A 13 26.21 9.82 -24.01
N ASN A 14 26.69 11.02 -24.35
CA ASN A 14 26.11 12.31 -23.95
C ASN A 14 25.85 12.40 -22.44
N LEU A 15 26.77 11.82 -21.66
CA LEU A 15 26.72 11.76 -20.20
C LEU A 15 27.66 12.80 -19.63
N ASN A 16 27.21 13.47 -18.57
CA ASN A 16 28.10 14.27 -17.75
C ASN A 16 28.72 13.36 -16.67
N PRO A 17 30.05 13.21 -16.60
CA PRO A 17 30.70 12.29 -15.66
C PRO A 17 30.35 12.57 -14.20
N GLN A 18 30.27 13.85 -13.80
CA GLN A 18 29.90 14.21 -12.43
C GLN A 18 28.43 13.91 -12.15
N ARG A 19 27.55 14.16 -13.11
CA ARG A 19 26.13 13.83 -12.97
C ARG A 19 25.93 12.32 -12.83
N PHE A 20 26.63 11.53 -13.63
CA PHE A 20 26.60 10.07 -13.56
C PHE A 20 27.08 9.56 -12.19
N ILE A 21 28.21 10.06 -11.70
CA ILE A 21 28.72 9.69 -10.37
C ILE A 21 27.71 10.03 -9.27
N ASN A 22 27.14 11.23 -9.30
CA ASN A 22 26.15 11.66 -8.32
C ASN A 22 24.89 10.77 -8.35
N GLU A 23 24.45 10.38 -9.54
CA GLU A 23 23.28 9.51 -9.71
C GLU A 23 23.54 8.09 -9.18
N VAL A 24 24.73 7.53 -9.42
CA VAL A 24 25.16 6.25 -8.86
C VAL A 24 25.26 6.30 -7.35
N LEU A 25 25.84 7.37 -6.79
CA LEU A 25 25.95 7.54 -5.34
C LEU A 25 24.57 7.67 -4.68
N ASN A 26 23.67 8.48 -5.26
CA ASN A 26 22.31 8.62 -4.75
C ASN A 26 21.55 7.29 -4.81
N ALA A 27 21.66 6.54 -5.91
CA ALA A 27 21.01 5.23 -6.02
C ALA A 27 21.55 4.21 -5.00
N ALA A 28 22.85 4.27 -4.68
CA ALA A 28 23.45 3.44 -3.64
C ALA A 28 22.95 3.84 -2.24
N ASP A 29 22.83 5.14 -1.97
CA ASP A 29 22.28 5.66 -0.71
C ASP A 29 20.81 5.24 -0.54
N ASP A 30 19.99 5.39 -1.59
CA ASP A 30 18.58 4.97 -1.59
C ASP A 30 18.43 3.46 -1.33
N LEU A 31 19.29 2.63 -1.94
CA LEU A 31 19.29 1.19 -1.74
C LEU A 31 19.70 0.81 -0.31
N LEU A 32 20.72 1.48 0.23
CA LEU A 32 21.21 1.26 1.59
C LEU A 32 20.13 1.61 2.62
N ASP A 33 19.44 2.74 2.42
CA ASP A 33 18.34 3.17 3.27
C ASP A 33 17.16 2.19 3.23
N GLY A 34 16.79 1.73 2.02
CA GLY A 34 15.77 0.69 1.86
C GLY A 34 16.11 -0.62 2.56
N ALA A 35 17.38 -1.06 2.51
CA ALA A 35 17.83 -2.30 3.15
C ALA A 35 17.75 -2.23 4.68
N PHE A 36 18.15 -1.11 5.28
CA PHE A 36 18.05 -0.92 6.73
C PHE A 36 16.59 -0.79 7.19
N GLN A 37 15.75 -0.10 6.42
CA GLN A 37 14.31 0.01 6.71
C GLN A 37 13.61 -1.36 6.65
N PHE A 38 13.89 -2.16 5.61
CA PHE A 38 13.39 -3.53 5.49
C PHE A 38 13.83 -4.39 6.67
N SER A 39 15.10 -4.27 7.07
CA SER A 39 15.65 -5.03 8.19
C SER A 39 14.94 -4.70 9.51
N LEU A 40 14.62 -3.42 9.74
CA LEU A 40 13.82 -2.99 10.90
C LEU A 40 12.41 -3.57 10.88
N GLN A 41 11.76 -3.55 9.72
CA GLN A 41 10.42 -4.10 9.55
C GLN A 41 10.39 -5.61 9.81
N GLN A 42 11.34 -6.37 9.25
CA GLN A 42 11.40 -7.81 9.44
C GLN A 42 11.79 -8.22 10.85
N ALA A 43 12.73 -7.51 11.46
CA ALA A 43 13.13 -7.79 12.84
C ALA A 43 11.98 -7.53 13.83
N SER A 44 11.11 -6.54 13.58
CA SER A 44 9.89 -6.33 14.36
C SER A 44 8.92 -7.52 14.26
N ILE A 45 8.75 -8.10 13.06
CA ILE A 45 7.91 -9.27 12.82
C ILE A 45 8.48 -10.53 13.49
N ILE A 46 9.79 -10.77 13.35
CA ILE A 46 10.47 -11.98 13.86
C ILE A 46 10.57 -11.96 15.39
N ALA A 47 10.86 -10.81 15.98
CA ALA A 47 11.10 -10.72 17.41
C ALA A 47 9.80 -10.71 18.25
N GLY A 48 8.63 -10.47 17.64
CA GLY A 48 7.34 -10.41 18.34
C GLY A 48 7.34 -9.39 19.49
N CYS A 49 8.18 -8.36 19.38
CA CYS A 49 8.64 -7.55 20.50
C CYS A 49 7.70 -6.37 20.82
N GLY A 50 7.43 -6.15 22.11
CA GLY A 50 6.78 -4.93 22.62
C GLY A 50 7.67 -3.68 22.53
N GLU A 51 7.11 -2.50 22.83
CA GLU A 51 7.67 -1.17 22.56
C GLU A 51 9.16 -0.98 22.94
N GLN A 52 9.63 -1.50 24.08
CA GLN A 52 11.01 -1.33 24.54
C GLN A 52 12.06 -2.03 23.66
N HIS A 53 11.77 -3.24 23.18
CA HIS A 53 12.71 -3.99 22.34
C HIS A 53 12.74 -3.45 20.90
N SER A 54 11.65 -2.81 20.45
CA SER A 54 11.60 -2.08 19.19
C SER A 54 12.54 -0.86 19.22
N GLU A 55 12.61 -0.15 20.35
CA GLU A 55 13.46 1.04 20.51
C GLU A 55 14.96 0.69 20.55
N GLU A 56 15.34 -0.37 21.26
CA GLU A 56 16.74 -0.83 21.30
C GLU A 56 17.22 -1.35 19.95
N LEU A 57 16.36 -2.06 19.21
CA LEU A 57 16.62 -2.51 17.86
C LEU A 57 16.79 -1.33 16.89
N ALA A 58 15.92 -0.32 16.96
CA ALA A 58 16.03 0.89 16.16
C ALA A 58 17.35 1.63 16.42
N LYS A 59 17.78 1.71 17.68
CA LYS A 59 19.09 2.29 18.06
C LYS A 59 20.25 1.48 17.50
N GLY A 60 20.20 0.15 17.59
CA GLY A 60 21.23 -0.75 17.06
C GLY A 60 21.37 -0.65 15.54
N VAL A 61 20.26 -0.63 14.81
CA VAL A 61 20.28 -0.46 13.35
C VAL A 61 20.79 0.93 12.95
N SER A 62 20.39 1.98 13.67
CA SER A 62 20.88 3.34 13.42
C SER A 62 22.40 3.46 13.64
N TYR A 63 22.92 2.78 14.66
CA TYR A 63 24.35 2.72 14.93
C TYR A 63 25.13 2.01 13.80
N LEU A 64 24.62 0.87 13.32
CA LEU A 64 25.21 0.15 12.18
C LEU A 64 25.18 0.99 10.89
N ARG A 65 24.06 1.67 10.61
CA ARG A 65 23.94 2.58 9.46
C ARG A 65 25.00 3.68 9.50
N ASN A 66 25.19 4.31 10.66
CA ASN A 66 26.17 5.38 10.82
C ASN A 66 27.60 4.85 10.65
N MET A 67 27.92 3.68 11.21
CA MET A 67 29.22 3.03 11.01
C MET A 67 29.50 2.70 9.54
N THR A 68 28.50 2.23 8.80
CA THR A 68 28.65 1.92 7.36
C THR A 68 28.90 3.19 6.56
N GLN A 69 28.13 4.24 6.81
CA GLN A 69 28.29 5.54 6.13
C GLN A 69 29.65 6.19 6.44
N GLU A 70 30.13 6.12 7.69
CA GLU A 70 31.46 6.59 8.07
C GLU A 70 32.59 5.71 7.51
N GLY A 71 32.37 4.39 7.41
CA GLY A 71 33.34 3.42 6.87
C GLY A 71 33.63 3.60 5.38
N PHE A 72 32.63 3.97 4.58
CA PHE A 72 32.79 4.27 3.16
C PHE A 72 33.68 5.50 2.90
N VAL A 73 33.67 6.48 3.79
CA VAL A 73 34.54 7.67 3.70
C VAL A 73 36.02 7.31 3.94
N LEU A 74 36.30 6.28 4.75
CA LEU A 74 37.66 5.83 5.07
C LEU A 74 38.26 4.87 4.02
N GLN A 75 37.46 4.00 3.41
CA GLN A 75 37.92 3.00 2.43
C GLN A 75 38.24 3.57 1.04
N ASN A 76 37.63 4.70 0.67
CA ASN A 76 37.86 5.36 -0.62
C ASN A 76 39.29 5.94 -0.80
N THR A 77 40.13 5.85 0.23
CA THR A 77 41.55 6.28 0.17
C THR A 77 42.55 5.12 0.05
N LYS A 78 42.11 3.85 0.12
CA LYS A 78 43.03 2.69 0.12
C LYS A 78 42.70 1.54 -0.83
N GLU A 79 41.49 1.45 -1.39
CA GLU A 79 41.06 0.22 -2.12
C GLU A 79 40.57 0.41 -3.56
N LEU A 80 41.10 1.37 -4.32
CA LEU A 80 41.04 1.30 -5.81
C LEU A 80 42.09 0.31 -6.37
N SER A 81 42.31 -0.82 -5.69
CA SER A 81 43.22 -1.88 -6.13
C SER A 81 42.49 -2.84 -7.08
N VAL A 82 42.27 -2.40 -8.32
CA VAL A 82 42.45 -3.07 -9.65
C VAL A 82 42.25 -4.60 -9.76
N ASN A 83 41.55 -5.31 -8.87
CA ASN A 83 41.67 -6.78 -8.77
C ASN A 83 40.40 -7.58 -9.09
N ASN A 84 39.36 -6.99 -9.69
CA ASN A 84 38.17 -7.76 -10.11
C ASN A 84 37.97 -7.91 -11.62
N LEU A 85 38.94 -7.50 -12.44
CA LEU A 85 38.98 -7.81 -13.88
C LEU A 85 40.11 -8.81 -14.15
N SER A 86 39.98 -10.02 -13.63
CA SER A 86 40.80 -11.13 -14.11
C SER A 86 40.30 -11.55 -15.49
N LEU A 87 40.63 -10.77 -16.52
CA LEU A 87 40.62 -11.23 -17.90
C LEU A 87 41.77 -12.23 -18.00
N GLN A 88 41.45 -13.52 -17.99
CA GLN A 88 42.41 -14.57 -18.25
C GLN A 88 42.84 -14.41 -19.71
N GLU A 89 44.11 -14.08 -19.91
CA GLU A 89 44.75 -13.81 -21.19
C GLU A 89 44.75 -15.12 -22.01
N GLY A 90 43.69 -15.36 -22.79
CA GLY A 90 43.55 -16.59 -23.59
C GLY A 90 42.16 -16.95 -24.14
N ASP A 91 41.10 -16.21 -23.84
CA ASP A 91 39.77 -16.54 -24.40
C ASP A 91 39.73 -16.17 -25.89
N SER A 92 39.28 -17.12 -26.72
CA SER A 92 39.21 -16.93 -28.17
C SER A 92 38.25 -15.78 -28.51
N GLU A 93 38.57 -14.93 -29.47
CA GLU A 93 37.74 -13.79 -29.92
C GLU A 93 36.26 -14.19 -30.17
N ALA A 94 36.04 -15.40 -30.67
CA ALA A 94 34.73 -16.00 -30.88
C ALA A 94 33.93 -16.28 -29.59
N GLU A 95 34.61 -16.61 -28.49
CA GLU A 95 33.99 -16.87 -27.19
C GLU A 95 33.56 -15.56 -26.52
N LEU A 96 34.40 -14.52 -26.63
CA LEU A 96 34.06 -13.16 -26.20
C LEU A 96 32.82 -12.62 -26.95
N ASP A 97 32.77 -12.80 -28.27
CA ASP A 97 31.62 -12.42 -29.10
C ASP A 97 30.34 -13.17 -28.70
N SER A 98 30.46 -14.45 -28.37
CA SER A 98 29.32 -15.25 -27.89
C SER A 98 28.79 -14.73 -26.55
N HIS A 99 29.69 -14.33 -25.64
CA HIS A 99 29.32 -13.78 -24.34
C HIS A 99 28.67 -12.40 -24.46
N LEU A 100 29.19 -11.54 -25.34
CA LEU A 100 28.59 -10.24 -25.64
C LEU A 100 27.19 -10.38 -26.22
N ASN A 101 26.98 -11.34 -27.13
CA ASN A 101 25.65 -11.59 -27.69
C ASN A 101 24.67 -12.12 -26.63
N TYR A 102 25.11 -13.03 -25.76
CA TYR A 102 24.31 -13.49 -24.62
C TYR A 102 23.90 -12.33 -23.70
N LEU A 103 24.83 -11.42 -23.37
CA LEU A 103 24.53 -10.25 -22.54
C LEU A 103 23.58 -9.27 -23.23
N ARG A 104 23.74 -9.05 -24.53
CA ARG A 104 22.80 -8.22 -25.31
C ARG A 104 21.40 -8.82 -25.31
N GLU A 105 21.27 -10.12 -25.56
CA GLU A 105 19.97 -10.81 -25.50
C GLU A 105 19.35 -10.68 -24.10
N LYS A 106 20.12 -10.94 -23.05
CA LYS A 106 19.64 -10.80 -21.66
C LYS A 106 19.21 -9.37 -21.34
N LEU A 107 19.96 -8.36 -21.79
CA LEU A 107 19.61 -6.95 -21.63
C LEU A 107 18.31 -6.61 -22.36
N THR A 108 18.13 -7.10 -23.59
CA THR A 108 16.87 -6.89 -24.33
C THR A 108 15.68 -7.58 -23.68
N ALA A 109 15.87 -8.77 -23.11
CA ALA A 109 14.83 -9.49 -22.38
C ALA A 109 14.42 -8.73 -21.12
N VAL A 110 15.39 -8.29 -20.30
CA VAL A 110 15.13 -7.48 -19.09
C VAL A 110 14.48 -6.14 -19.46
N GLY A 111 14.88 -5.51 -20.57
CA GLY A 111 14.25 -4.27 -21.04
C GLY A 111 12.78 -4.45 -21.41
N ARG A 112 12.42 -5.60 -22.00
CA ARG A 112 11.03 -5.96 -22.30
C ARG A 112 10.23 -6.19 -21.02
N GLU A 113 10.76 -7.00 -20.11
CA GLU A 113 10.11 -7.32 -18.83
C GLU A 113 9.91 -6.06 -17.97
N SER A 114 10.91 -5.17 -17.92
CA SER A 114 10.80 -3.88 -17.23
C SER A 114 9.69 -3.00 -17.83
N SER A 115 9.54 -3.00 -19.15
CA SER A 115 8.47 -2.26 -19.83
C SER A 115 7.07 -2.83 -19.55
N GLU A 116 6.96 -4.16 -19.44
CA GLU A 116 5.72 -4.85 -19.07
C GLU A 116 5.34 -4.57 -17.61
N LEU A 117 6.29 -4.70 -16.68
CA LEU A 117 6.09 -4.36 -15.27
C LEU A 117 5.66 -2.89 -15.10
N HIS A 118 6.30 -1.96 -15.81
CA HIS A 118 5.93 -0.55 -15.74
C HIS A 118 4.48 -0.33 -16.21
N ARG A 119 4.04 -1.05 -17.25
CA ARG A 119 2.64 -1.00 -17.72
C ARG A 119 1.68 -1.55 -16.67
N GLU A 120 2.03 -2.64 -15.99
CA GLU A 120 1.21 -3.23 -14.94
C GLU A 120 1.08 -2.31 -13.73
N ILE A 121 2.19 -1.69 -13.30
CA ILE A 121 2.19 -0.68 -12.23
C ILE A 121 1.21 0.45 -12.56
N GLN A 122 1.29 1.04 -13.78
CA GLN A 122 0.37 2.10 -14.18
C GLN A 122 -1.11 1.64 -14.20
N ALA A 123 -1.38 0.39 -14.52
CA ALA A 123 -2.74 -0.15 -14.49
C ALA A 123 -3.25 -0.27 -13.04
N LEU A 124 -2.42 -0.77 -12.13
CA LEU A 124 -2.73 -0.91 -10.71
C LEU A 124 -2.92 0.45 -10.02
N GLU A 125 -2.12 1.46 -10.36
CA GLU A 125 -2.27 2.83 -9.87
C GLU A 125 -3.64 3.42 -10.26
N LYS A 126 -4.04 3.25 -11.53
CA LYS A 126 -5.37 3.66 -12.01
C LYS A 126 -6.48 2.94 -11.27
N GLN A 127 -6.35 1.63 -11.06
CA GLN A 127 -7.32 0.85 -10.31
C GLN A 127 -7.44 1.32 -8.86
N THR A 128 -6.32 1.59 -8.20
CA THR A 128 -6.27 2.12 -6.83
C THR A 128 -6.95 3.48 -6.75
N SER A 129 -6.70 4.36 -7.71
CA SER A 129 -7.36 5.68 -7.76
C SER A 129 -8.89 5.57 -7.89
N LEU A 130 -9.37 4.60 -8.69
CA LEU A 130 -10.80 4.32 -8.82
C LEU A 130 -11.40 3.75 -7.53
N HIS A 131 -10.71 2.81 -6.88
CA HIS A 131 -11.15 2.22 -5.61
C HIS A 131 -11.28 3.29 -4.52
N ASN A 132 -10.26 4.14 -4.38
CA ASN A 132 -10.28 5.23 -3.40
C ASN A 132 -11.44 6.21 -3.64
N SER A 133 -11.73 6.53 -4.91
CA SER A 133 -12.89 7.36 -5.26
C SER A 133 -14.21 6.68 -4.91
N TYR A 134 -14.31 5.37 -5.09
CA TYR A 134 -15.50 4.59 -4.75
C TYR A 134 -15.71 4.51 -3.24
N ASP A 135 -14.65 4.23 -2.47
CA ASP A 135 -14.68 4.24 -1.01
C ASP A 135 -15.14 5.60 -0.47
N ALA A 136 -14.60 6.69 -1.04
CA ALA A 136 -15.01 8.05 -0.69
C ALA A 136 -16.50 8.28 -0.98
N SER A 137 -17.00 7.80 -2.12
CA SER A 137 -18.41 7.92 -2.50
C SER A 137 -19.33 7.10 -1.59
N ILE A 138 -18.92 5.90 -1.19
CA ILE A 138 -19.64 5.09 -0.20
C ILE A 138 -19.69 5.81 1.14
N ALA A 139 -18.56 6.33 1.61
CA ALA A 139 -18.47 7.04 2.87
C ALA A 139 -19.42 8.25 2.89
N GLU A 140 -19.47 9.01 1.79
CA GLU A 140 -20.41 10.14 1.63
C GLU A 140 -21.88 9.67 1.67
N ALA A 141 -22.23 8.59 0.95
CA ALA A 141 -23.59 8.05 0.96
C ALA A 141 -24.02 7.55 2.36
N LEU A 142 -23.11 6.92 3.11
CA LEU A 142 -23.35 6.50 4.49
C LEU A 142 -23.55 7.71 5.40
N GLN A 143 -22.72 8.74 5.27
CA GLN A 143 -22.86 9.98 6.03
C GLN A 143 -24.20 10.66 5.78
N LEU A 144 -24.67 10.71 4.52
CA LEU A 144 -25.99 11.24 4.18
C LEU A 144 -27.11 10.44 4.85
N TYR A 145 -27.01 9.12 4.89
CA TYR A 145 -28.00 8.27 5.57
C TYR A 145 -28.02 8.51 7.09
N GLU A 146 -26.85 8.66 7.72
CA GLU A 146 -26.73 9.00 9.15
C GLU A 146 -27.28 10.40 9.45
N GLN A 147 -26.98 11.39 8.60
CA GLN A 147 -27.44 12.77 8.78
C GLN A 147 -28.95 12.92 8.55
N ASN A 148 -29.56 12.15 7.65
CA ASN A 148 -30.95 12.34 7.25
C ASN A 148 -31.98 11.90 8.32
N SER A 149 -31.53 11.45 9.50
CA SER A 149 -32.34 10.85 10.59
C SER A 149 -33.38 9.83 10.12
N ALA A 150 -33.26 9.31 8.89
CA ALA A 150 -34.25 8.45 8.27
C ALA A 150 -34.48 7.22 9.14
N HIS A 151 -33.40 6.70 9.73
CA HIS A 151 -33.48 5.66 10.74
C HIS A 151 -34.35 6.06 11.93
N GLU A 152 -34.11 7.20 12.57
CA GLU A 152 -34.90 7.69 13.70
C GLU A 152 -36.37 7.92 13.31
N MET A 153 -36.62 8.48 12.13
CA MET A 153 -37.96 8.70 11.59
C MET A 153 -38.70 7.37 11.36
N PHE A 154 -38.03 6.35 10.81
CA PHE A 154 -38.59 5.01 10.69
C PHE A 154 -38.85 4.36 12.05
N GLN A 155 -37.98 4.60 13.05
CA GLN A 155 -38.20 4.12 14.42
C GLN A 155 -39.44 4.76 15.06
N GLU A 156 -39.63 6.07 14.88
CA GLU A 156 -40.81 6.77 15.39
C GLU A 156 -42.10 6.35 14.68
N ILE A 157 -42.07 6.15 13.36
CA ILE A 157 -43.20 5.59 12.60
C ILE A 157 -43.56 4.19 13.12
N ARG A 158 -42.56 3.33 13.37
CA ARG A 158 -42.76 1.99 13.91
C ARG A 158 -43.43 2.03 15.29
N LYS A 159 -42.97 2.92 16.17
CA LYS A 159 -43.60 3.12 17.49
C LYS A 159 -45.05 3.59 17.34
N ALA A 160 -45.30 4.59 16.50
CA ALA A 160 -46.64 5.13 16.26
C ALA A 160 -47.60 4.07 15.71
N ALA A 161 -47.15 3.26 14.74
CA ALA A 161 -47.94 2.16 14.18
C ALA A 161 -48.29 1.11 15.25
N SER A 162 -47.34 0.78 16.13
CA SER A 162 -47.57 -0.17 17.23
C SER A 162 -48.63 0.34 18.22
N VAL A 163 -48.57 1.62 18.59
CA VAL A 163 -49.60 2.27 19.44
C VAL A 163 -50.97 2.22 18.77
N LEU A 164 -51.02 2.49 17.46
CA LEU A 164 -52.26 2.50 16.70
C LEU A 164 -52.90 1.11 16.63
N HIS A 165 -52.08 0.06 16.46
CA HIS A 165 -52.52 -1.33 16.47
C HIS A 165 -53.14 -1.71 17.82
N SER A 166 -52.44 -1.47 18.92
CA SER A 166 -52.96 -1.78 20.26
C SER A 166 -54.26 -1.02 20.57
N LYS A 167 -54.37 0.24 20.12
CA LYS A 167 -55.60 1.02 20.28
C LYS A 167 -56.76 0.49 19.44
N ALA A 168 -56.48 0.02 18.23
CA ALA A 168 -57.48 -0.60 17.36
C ALA A 168 -58.01 -1.91 17.96
N GLU A 169 -57.14 -2.76 18.49
CA GLU A 169 -57.52 -3.98 19.21
C GLU A 169 -58.39 -3.67 20.43
N ALA A 170 -57.99 -2.70 21.26
CA ALA A 170 -58.78 -2.28 22.41
C ALA A 170 -60.17 -1.74 22.02
N MET A 171 -60.26 -1.02 20.89
CA MET A 171 -61.55 -0.57 20.36
C MET A 171 -62.41 -1.72 19.85
N GLN A 172 -61.83 -2.74 19.21
CA GLN A 172 -62.58 -3.92 18.79
C GLN A 172 -63.12 -4.70 19.99
N MET A 173 -62.29 -4.88 21.04
CA MET A 173 -62.68 -5.56 22.28
C MET A 173 -63.84 -4.86 22.99
N LYS A 174 -63.77 -3.51 23.11
CA LYS A 174 -64.87 -2.72 23.69
C LYS A 174 -66.17 -2.83 22.88
N ARG A 175 -66.08 -2.91 21.55
CA ARG A 175 -67.26 -3.02 20.69
C ARG A 175 -67.98 -4.37 20.88
N THR A 176 -67.21 -5.45 21.05
CA THR A 176 -67.76 -6.79 21.33
C THR A 176 -68.32 -6.93 22.75
N GLU A 177 -67.83 -6.15 23.72
CA GLU A 177 -68.35 -6.13 25.10
C GLU A 177 -69.66 -5.34 25.26
N THR A 178 -69.82 -4.23 24.52
CA THR A 178 -71.05 -3.43 24.53
C THR A 178 -72.22 -4.14 23.84
N ASP A 179 -71.94 -4.90 22.78
CA ASP A 179 -72.96 -5.73 22.11
C ASP A 179 -73.38 -6.94 22.98
N GLY A 180 -72.49 -7.44 23.85
CA GLY A 180 -72.81 -8.51 24.81
C GLY A 180 -73.62 -8.05 26.02
N THR A 181 -73.43 -6.80 26.47
CA THR A 181 -74.15 -6.25 27.64
C THR A 181 -75.51 -5.65 27.28
N SER A 182 -75.74 -5.20 26.04
CA SER A 182 -77.06 -4.76 25.58
C SER A 182 -78.12 -5.87 25.66
N ASN A 183 -77.73 -7.13 25.50
CA ASN A 183 -78.63 -8.28 25.55
C ASN A 183 -78.97 -8.74 27.00
N ASP A 184 -78.24 -8.29 28.03
CA ASP A 184 -78.52 -8.65 29.44
C ASP A 184 -79.65 -7.81 30.05
N TRP A 185 -79.83 -6.56 29.60
CA TRP A 185 -80.93 -5.70 30.06
C TRP A 185 -82.28 -6.09 29.43
N GLU A 186 -82.28 -6.55 28.19
CA GLU A 186 -83.49 -7.05 27.52
C GLU A 186 -83.99 -8.35 28.14
N SER A 187 -83.08 -9.20 28.64
CA SER A 187 -83.41 -10.47 29.29
C SER A 187 -84.05 -10.32 30.69
N LYS A 188 -83.83 -9.18 31.36
CA LYS A 188 -84.36 -8.89 32.71
C LYS A 188 -85.71 -8.16 32.71
N LEU A 189 -86.21 -7.73 31.55
CA LEU A 189 -87.52 -7.09 31.41
C LEU A 189 -88.63 -8.07 31.02
N THR A 190 -88.30 -9.35 30.79
CA THR A 190 -89.23 -10.40 30.34
C THR A 190 -89.47 -11.52 31.35
N ASN A 191 -89.24 -11.31 32.65
CA ASN A 191 -89.61 -12.30 33.68
C ASN A 191 -90.17 -11.64 34.94
#